data_AF-A0A5T1JNV2-F1
#
_entry.id   AF-A0A5T1JNV2-F1
#
_cell.length_a   1.000
_cell.length_b   1.000
_cell.length_c   1.000
_cell.angle_alpha   90.00
_cell.angle_beta   90.00
_cell.angle_gamma   90.00
#
_symmetry.space_group_name_H-M   'P 1'
#
loop_
_entity.id
_entity.type
_entity.pdbx_description
1 polymer ?
#
loop_
_entity_poly.entity_id
_entity_poly.type
_entity_poly.pdbx_seq_one_letter_code
_entity_poly.pdbx_strand_id
1 'polypeptide(L)'
;EYLLLVYKLGKYDFLLQNFDYINKLSLFLGIDSKDLYDFMSLCLKQKSINENFLSGKYKTSYIGFLSSRLDIINYEDCQLFLKILNEVRNSQDLILQSFFLKNSIDFFYINSSNIFFRDGIYFIMLEIIYSNFLNTLGGRLYYDKLRVIAGEYFYQKKSYSGSRIALCLNGQLRPGWRDSIKALIDSFSHLGNIDVFIYSWNMENLWPGSGGNGIGWIRRFFHPMLHRCPPELIMSNIDFSKKFPNVFNVISKELNKTISIKDILILNNKI
;
A
#
# COMPACT_ATOMS: atom_id res chain seq x y z
N GLU A 1 28.18 -13.27 12.74
CA GLU A 1 27.35 -12.29 11.98
C GLU A 1 27.28 -12.58 10.48
N TYR A 2 28.40 -12.68 9.76
CA TYR A 2 28.40 -12.96 8.31
C TYR A 2 27.59 -14.22 7.90
N LEU A 3 27.82 -15.37 8.54
CA LEU A 3 27.08 -16.62 8.22
C LEU A 3 25.57 -16.49 8.45
N LEU A 4 25.16 -15.73 9.48
CA LEU A 4 23.75 -15.46 9.76
C LEU A 4 23.13 -14.59 8.67
N LEU A 5 23.86 -13.58 8.19
CA LEU A 5 23.42 -12.76 7.05
C LEU A 5 23.27 -13.60 5.79
N VAL A 6 24.28 -14.40 5.43
CA VAL A 6 24.26 -15.32 4.28
C VAL A 6 23.05 -16.27 4.35
N TYR A 7 22.77 -16.81 5.54
CA TYR A 7 21.61 -17.65 5.82
C TYR A 7 20.28 -16.91 5.63
N LYS A 8 20.16 -15.69 6.16
CA LYS A 8 18.97 -14.84 5.98
C LYS A 8 18.74 -14.45 4.52
N LEU A 9 19.81 -14.27 3.75
CA LEU A 9 19.75 -13.97 2.31
C LEU A 9 19.52 -15.22 1.44
N GLY A 10 19.36 -16.40 2.07
CA GLY A 10 19.05 -17.64 1.36
C GLY A 10 20.19 -18.18 0.49
N LYS A 11 21.44 -17.82 0.77
CA LYS A 11 22.62 -18.27 0.02
C LYS A 11 23.06 -19.68 0.46
N TYR A 12 22.17 -20.65 0.30
CA TYR A 12 22.35 -22.02 0.81
C TYR A 12 23.49 -22.76 0.12
N ASP A 13 23.64 -22.57 -1.18
CA ASP A 13 24.73 -23.12 -1.99
C ASP A 13 26.11 -22.68 -1.46
N PHE A 14 26.26 -21.45 -0.96
CA PHE A 14 27.48 -21.01 -0.27
C PHE A 14 27.68 -21.74 1.07
N LEU A 15 26.63 -21.90 1.86
CA LEU A 15 26.71 -22.53 3.18
C LEU A 15 27.02 -24.03 3.09
N LEU A 16 26.47 -24.71 2.08
CA LEU A 16 26.66 -26.15 1.88
C LEU A 16 28.04 -26.52 1.31
N GLN A 17 28.84 -25.56 0.84
CA GLN A 17 30.21 -25.81 0.37
C GLN A 17 31.17 -26.19 1.51
N ASN A 18 30.86 -25.80 2.75
CA ASN A 18 31.72 -26.09 3.89
C ASN A 18 30.89 -26.50 5.12
N PHE A 19 31.06 -27.75 5.54
CA PHE A 19 30.35 -28.31 6.68
C PHE A 19 30.63 -27.55 8.00
N ASP A 20 31.79 -26.93 8.14
CA ASP A 20 32.12 -26.08 9.30
C ASP A 20 31.22 -24.84 9.39
N TYR A 21 30.79 -24.27 8.25
CA TYR A 21 29.84 -23.15 8.25
C TYR A 21 28.48 -23.58 8.81
N ILE A 22 28.06 -24.79 8.50
CA ILE A 22 26.79 -25.34 8.95
C ILE A 22 26.83 -25.60 10.45
N ASN A 23 27.90 -26.24 10.95
CA ASN A 23 28.07 -26.47 12.38
C ASN A 23 28.09 -25.16 13.18
N LYS A 24 28.82 -24.15 12.70
CA LYS A 24 28.84 -22.82 13.34
C LYS A 24 27.47 -22.16 13.31
N LEU A 25 26.80 -22.19 12.17
CA LEU A 25 25.47 -21.59 12.01
C LEU A 25 24.42 -22.30 12.86
N SER A 26 24.46 -23.64 12.95
CA SER A 26 23.52 -24.42 13.74
C SER A 26 23.64 -24.11 15.23
N LEU A 27 24.87 -23.93 15.73
CA LEU A 27 25.14 -23.46 17.10
C LEU A 27 24.53 -22.07 17.34
N PHE A 28 24.70 -21.12 16.40
CA PHE A 28 24.10 -19.78 16.51
C PHE A 28 22.57 -19.81 16.50
N LEU A 29 21.96 -20.72 15.75
CA LEU A 29 20.51 -20.83 15.62
C LEU A 29 19.89 -21.70 16.73
N GLY A 30 20.68 -22.44 17.50
CA GLY A 30 20.18 -23.43 18.46
C GLY A 30 19.46 -24.60 17.79
N ILE A 31 19.93 -25.02 16.61
CA ILE A 31 19.32 -26.07 15.79
C ILE A 31 20.34 -27.19 15.55
N ASP A 32 19.85 -28.41 15.32
CA ASP A 32 20.68 -29.54 14.91
C ASP A 32 21.33 -29.28 13.53
N SER A 33 22.62 -29.60 13.38
CA SER A 33 23.37 -29.29 12.16
C SER A 33 22.95 -30.15 10.98
N LYS A 34 22.52 -31.40 11.23
CA LYS A 34 22.02 -32.30 10.19
C LYS A 34 20.65 -31.84 9.70
N ASP A 35 19.74 -31.46 10.60
CA ASP A 35 18.45 -30.87 10.26
C ASP A 35 18.61 -29.59 9.43
N LEU A 36 19.55 -28.71 9.81
CA LEU A 36 19.87 -27.49 9.05
C LEU A 36 20.43 -27.81 7.65
N TYR A 37 21.35 -28.79 7.55
CA TYR A 37 21.87 -29.28 6.27
C TYR A 37 20.78 -29.84 5.37
N ASP A 38 19.92 -30.69 5.92
CA ASP A 38 18.84 -31.37 5.20
C ASP A 38 17.82 -30.36 4.67
N PHE A 39 17.45 -29.36 5.49
CA PHE A 39 16.60 -28.23 5.07
C PHE A 39 17.20 -27.49 3.86
N MET A 40 18.44 -26.99 3.98
CA MET A 40 19.08 -26.22 2.92
C MET A 40 19.26 -27.04 1.63
N SER A 41 19.64 -28.31 1.78
CA SER A 41 19.81 -29.25 0.66
C SER A 41 18.48 -29.54 -0.04
N LEU A 42 17.39 -29.65 0.72
CA LEU A 42 16.06 -29.86 0.15
C LEU A 42 15.59 -28.63 -0.64
N CYS A 43 15.79 -27.43 -0.10
CA CYS A 43 15.44 -26.18 -0.79
C CYS A 43 16.13 -26.06 -2.15
N LEU A 44 17.42 -26.41 -2.24
CA LEU A 44 18.17 -26.33 -3.50
C LEU A 44 17.75 -27.37 -4.55
N LYS A 45 17.18 -28.51 -4.12
CA LYS A 45 16.69 -29.57 -5.01
C LYS A 45 15.30 -29.29 -5.56
N GLN A 46 14.48 -28.52 -4.84
CA GLN A 46 13.10 -28.23 -5.21
C GLN A 46 13.03 -27.22 -6.38
N LYS A 47 12.08 -27.46 -7.29
CA LYS A 47 11.75 -26.56 -8.42
C LYS A 47 10.47 -25.77 -8.20
N SER A 48 9.76 -26.03 -7.11
CA SER A 48 8.51 -25.38 -6.73
C SER A 48 8.56 -24.97 -5.26
N ILE A 49 7.70 -24.04 -4.88
CA ILE A 49 7.58 -23.58 -3.51
C ILE A 49 7.05 -24.71 -2.63
N ASN A 50 7.69 -24.92 -1.48
CA ASN A 50 7.23 -25.80 -0.43
C ASN A 50 6.63 -24.97 0.69
N GLU A 51 5.30 -24.90 0.72
CA GLU A 51 4.57 -24.08 1.67
C GLU A 51 4.78 -24.47 3.14
N ASN A 52 5.21 -25.71 3.42
CA ASN A 52 5.49 -26.13 4.80
C ASN A 52 6.59 -25.27 5.41
N PHE A 53 7.56 -24.81 4.62
CA PHE A 53 8.64 -23.93 5.07
C PHE A 53 8.23 -22.47 5.24
N LEU A 54 7.05 -22.08 4.75
CA LEU A 54 6.45 -20.78 5.06
C LEU A 54 5.84 -20.77 6.48
N SER A 55 5.88 -21.90 7.18
CA SER A 55 5.49 -22.04 8.57
C SER A 55 6.64 -22.65 9.38
N GLY A 56 6.82 -22.19 10.63
CA GLY A 56 7.83 -22.75 11.53
C GLY A 56 9.20 -22.05 11.49
N LYS A 57 10.23 -22.77 11.98
CA LYS A 57 11.51 -22.18 12.42
C LYS A 57 12.41 -21.66 11.28
N TYR A 58 12.24 -22.16 10.06
CA TYR A 58 13.06 -21.77 8.90
C TYR A 58 12.44 -20.67 8.04
N LYS A 59 11.24 -20.21 8.40
CA LYS A 59 10.41 -19.29 7.60
C LYS A 59 11.17 -18.08 7.06
N THR A 60 11.83 -17.32 7.93
CA THR A 60 12.54 -16.09 7.55
C THR A 60 13.63 -16.37 6.51
N SER A 61 14.43 -17.42 6.73
CA SER A 61 15.51 -17.78 5.80
C SER A 61 14.94 -18.33 4.49
N TYR A 62 13.88 -19.12 4.55
CA TYR A 62 13.24 -19.67 3.35
C TYR A 62 12.66 -18.57 2.46
N ILE A 63 12.01 -17.55 3.05
CA ILE A 63 11.56 -16.37 2.30
C ILE A 63 12.75 -15.64 1.67
N GLY A 64 13.88 -15.54 2.38
CA GLY A 64 15.13 -15.02 1.81
C GLY A 64 15.62 -15.84 0.62
N PHE A 65 15.58 -17.17 0.70
CA PHE A 65 15.89 -18.07 -0.40
C PHE A 65 14.98 -17.85 -1.60
N LEU A 66 13.67 -17.82 -1.39
CA LEU A 66 12.70 -17.51 -2.45
C LEU A 66 12.98 -16.14 -3.09
N SER A 67 13.34 -15.14 -2.28
CA SER A 67 13.71 -13.80 -2.77
C SER A 67 14.94 -13.81 -3.69
N SER A 68 15.85 -14.75 -3.47
CA SER A 68 17.07 -14.92 -4.28
C SER A 68 16.84 -15.81 -5.51
N ARG A 69 15.71 -16.51 -5.55
CA ARG A 69 15.30 -17.50 -6.57
C ARG A 69 13.90 -17.20 -7.07
N LEU A 70 13.74 -15.98 -7.60
CA LEU A 70 12.48 -15.53 -8.16
C LEU A 70 12.02 -16.40 -9.35
N ASP A 71 12.94 -17.12 -10.01
CA ASP A 71 12.64 -18.14 -11.02
C ASP A 71 11.75 -19.29 -10.51
N ILE A 72 11.75 -19.54 -9.20
CA ILE A 72 10.94 -20.59 -8.55
C ILE A 72 9.54 -20.07 -8.20
N ILE A 73 9.39 -18.77 -8.02
CA ILE A 73 8.09 -18.16 -7.73
C ILE A 73 7.31 -18.15 -9.04
N ASN A 74 6.27 -18.98 -9.12
CA ASN A 74 5.29 -18.81 -10.18
C ASN A 74 4.53 -17.52 -9.92
N TYR A 75 4.96 -16.44 -10.54
CA TYR A 75 4.33 -15.14 -10.37
C TYR A 75 2.90 -15.13 -10.84
N GLU A 76 2.48 -16.04 -11.72
CA GLU A 76 1.07 -16.21 -12.11
C GLU A 76 0.19 -16.61 -10.91
N ASP A 77 0.77 -17.21 -9.87
CA ASP A 77 0.11 -17.49 -8.61
C ASP A 77 0.16 -16.26 -7.68
N CYS A 78 -0.72 -15.31 -7.98
CA CYS A 78 -0.91 -14.08 -7.20
C CYS A 78 -1.18 -14.35 -5.71
N GLN A 79 -1.90 -15.43 -5.39
CA GLN A 79 -2.29 -15.75 -4.01
C GLN A 79 -1.10 -16.23 -3.19
N LEU A 80 -0.24 -17.08 -3.77
CA LEU A 80 0.98 -17.51 -3.12
C LEU A 80 1.94 -16.34 -2.90
N PHE A 81 2.10 -15.47 -3.89
CA PHE A 81 2.91 -14.26 -3.73
C PHE A 81 2.39 -13.35 -2.62
N LEU A 82 1.07 -13.11 -2.58
CA LEU A 82 0.43 -12.30 -1.55
C LEU A 82 0.61 -12.90 -0.14
N LYS A 83 0.52 -14.23 -0.02
CA LYS A 83 0.81 -14.93 1.25
C LYS A 83 2.24 -14.65 1.72
N ILE A 84 3.23 -14.79 0.85
CA ILE A 84 4.64 -14.52 1.19
C ILE A 84 4.84 -13.05 1.53
N LEU A 85 4.27 -12.13 0.76
CA LEU A 85 4.38 -10.69 0.99
C LEU A 85 3.79 -10.28 2.36
N ASN A 86 2.68 -10.90 2.77
CA ASN A 86 2.11 -10.64 4.10
C ASN A 86 3.01 -11.16 5.23
N GLU A 87 3.67 -12.30 5.06
CA GLU A 87 4.69 -12.78 6.02
C GLU A 87 5.86 -11.80 6.11
N VAL A 88 6.28 -11.22 4.98
CA VAL A 88 7.32 -10.19 4.95
C VAL A 88 6.87 -8.91 5.65
N ARG A 89 5.65 -8.43 5.37
CA ARG A 89 5.07 -7.23 6.01
C ARG A 89 5.04 -7.36 7.53
N ASN A 90 4.69 -8.54 8.04
CA ASN A 90 4.56 -8.80 9.48
C ASN A 90 5.89 -9.14 10.16
N SER A 91 6.98 -9.33 9.41
CA SER A 91 8.29 -9.65 9.96
C SER A 91 8.93 -8.43 10.62
N GLN A 92 9.60 -8.61 11.76
CA GLN A 92 10.44 -7.57 12.36
C GLN A 92 11.85 -7.49 11.73
N ASP A 93 12.18 -8.42 10.82
CA ASP A 93 13.49 -8.48 10.17
C ASP A 93 13.56 -7.52 8.97
N LEU A 94 14.14 -6.34 9.19
CA LEU A 94 14.32 -5.30 8.17
C LEU A 94 15.25 -5.74 7.01
N ILE A 95 16.17 -6.67 7.26
CA ILE A 95 17.04 -7.21 6.20
C ILE A 95 16.20 -8.09 5.28
N LEU A 96 15.36 -8.95 5.85
CA LEU A 96 14.43 -9.76 5.05
C LEU A 96 13.50 -8.86 4.23
N GLN A 97 12.87 -7.87 4.87
CA GLN A 97 11.95 -6.97 4.17
C GLN A 97 12.63 -6.23 3.01
N SER A 98 13.77 -5.60 3.27
CA SER A 98 14.50 -4.85 2.23
C SER A 98 14.98 -5.76 1.10
N PHE A 99 15.48 -6.96 1.41
CA PHE A 99 15.94 -7.91 0.41
C PHE A 99 14.79 -8.45 -0.46
N PHE A 100 13.67 -8.83 0.17
CA PHE A 100 12.48 -9.30 -0.53
C PHE A 100 11.91 -8.22 -1.45
N LEU A 101 11.71 -6.99 -0.92
CA LEU A 101 11.22 -5.85 -1.70
C LEU A 101 12.13 -5.55 -2.88
N LYS A 102 13.44 -5.44 -2.65
CA LYS A 102 14.40 -5.13 -3.70
C LYS A 102 14.30 -6.11 -4.86
N ASN A 103 14.38 -7.41 -4.57
CA ASN A 103 14.35 -8.43 -5.61
C ASN A 103 12.97 -8.51 -6.29
N SER A 104 11.88 -8.45 -5.54
CA SER A 104 10.53 -8.50 -6.11
C SER A 104 10.24 -7.30 -7.02
N ILE A 105 10.60 -6.09 -6.59
CA ILE A 105 10.40 -4.87 -7.37
C ILE A 105 11.26 -4.89 -8.63
N ASP A 106 12.53 -5.32 -8.53
CA ASP A 106 13.41 -5.48 -9.70
C ASP A 106 12.80 -6.44 -10.72
N PHE A 107 12.26 -7.56 -10.26
CA PHE A 107 11.60 -8.53 -11.12
C PHE A 107 10.38 -7.92 -11.82
N PHE A 108 9.49 -7.24 -11.09
CA PHE A 108 8.31 -6.62 -11.68
C PHE A 108 8.67 -5.49 -12.65
N TYR A 109 9.71 -4.72 -12.34
CA TYR A 109 10.22 -3.65 -13.20
C TYR A 109 10.73 -4.20 -14.54
N ILE A 110 11.49 -5.30 -14.52
CA ILE A 110 12.07 -5.90 -15.73
C ILE A 110 11.02 -6.64 -16.57
N ASN A 111 10.08 -7.33 -15.94
CA ASN A 111 9.13 -8.22 -16.63
C ASN A 111 7.79 -7.56 -16.96
N SER A 112 7.58 -6.29 -16.57
CA SER A 112 6.33 -5.55 -16.80
C SER A 112 5.06 -6.33 -16.44
N SER A 113 5.08 -7.08 -15.34
CA SER A 113 3.97 -7.97 -14.96
C SER A 113 2.84 -7.21 -14.25
N ASN A 114 1.63 -7.33 -14.81
CA ASN A 114 0.40 -6.72 -14.29
C ASN A 114 -0.06 -7.30 -12.94
N ILE A 115 0.53 -8.41 -12.49
CA ILE A 115 0.20 -9.07 -11.22
C ILE A 115 0.51 -8.16 -10.04
N PHE A 116 1.49 -7.27 -10.21
CA PHE A 116 1.86 -6.26 -9.23
C PHE A 116 0.67 -5.37 -8.78
N PHE A 117 -0.37 -5.20 -9.61
CA PHE A 117 -1.56 -4.41 -9.31
C PHE A 117 -2.78 -5.24 -8.87
N ARG A 118 -2.64 -6.57 -8.79
CA ARG A 118 -3.70 -7.45 -8.29
C ARG A 118 -3.63 -7.56 -6.77
N ASP A 119 -4.81 -7.78 -6.17
CA ASP A 119 -4.98 -8.12 -4.74
C ASP A 119 -4.25 -7.20 -3.75
N GLY A 120 -3.99 -5.95 -4.13
CA GLY A 120 -3.34 -4.95 -3.28
C GLY A 120 -1.83 -5.10 -3.11
N ILE A 121 -1.15 -5.96 -3.89
CA ILE A 121 0.31 -6.20 -3.81
C ILE A 121 1.09 -4.88 -3.86
N TYR A 122 0.79 -4.02 -4.84
CA TYR A 122 1.36 -2.67 -4.98
C TYR A 122 1.32 -1.88 -3.67
N PHE A 123 0.13 -1.81 -3.06
CA PHE A 123 -0.10 -1.00 -1.87
C PHE A 123 0.61 -1.56 -0.65
N ILE A 124 0.68 -2.90 -0.51
CA ILE A 124 1.42 -3.53 0.58
C ILE A 124 2.92 -3.23 0.47
N MET A 125 3.51 -3.35 -0.73
CA MET A 125 4.93 -3.00 -0.91
C MET A 125 5.19 -1.53 -0.62
N LEU A 126 4.30 -0.65 -1.09
CA LEU A 126 4.40 0.79 -0.84
C LEU A 126 4.32 1.10 0.66
N GLU A 127 3.41 0.45 1.38
CA GLU A 127 3.27 0.58 2.84
C GLU A 127 4.55 0.19 3.58
N ILE A 128 5.17 -0.93 3.20
CA ILE A 128 6.43 -1.39 3.83
C ILE A 128 7.55 -0.37 3.58
N ILE A 129 7.71 0.11 2.34
CA ILE A 129 8.72 1.14 2.01
C ILE A 129 8.47 2.41 2.82
N TYR A 130 7.21 2.89 2.83
CA TYR A 130 6.84 4.12 3.51
C TYR A 130 7.11 4.04 5.02
N SER A 131 6.75 2.90 5.63
CA SER A 131 6.86 2.71 7.07
C SER A 131 8.30 2.52 7.54
N ASN A 132 9.11 1.78 6.78
CA ASN A 132 10.40 1.28 7.28
C ASN A 132 11.63 1.84 6.56
N PHE A 133 11.49 2.35 5.33
CA PHE A 133 12.66 2.60 4.46
C PHE A 133 12.70 3.98 3.79
N LEU A 134 11.63 4.79 3.84
CA LEU A 134 11.55 6.05 3.09
C LEU A 134 12.65 7.08 3.42
N ASN A 135 13.16 7.05 4.65
CA ASN A 135 14.28 7.89 5.09
C ASN A 135 15.65 7.42 4.55
N THR A 136 15.76 6.21 4.02
CA THR A 136 17.00 5.65 3.46
C THR A 136 17.15 5.98 1.96
N LEU A 137 18.39 5.96 1.47
CA LEU A 137 18.67 6.10 0.02
C LEU A 137 17.99 4.98 -0.78
N GLY A 138 18.10 3.73 -0.32
CA GLY A 138 17.50 2.57 -0.98
C GLY A 138 15.98 2.66 -1.04
N GLY A 139 15.31 3.04 0.06
CA GLY A 139 13.85 3.17 0.09
C GLY A 139 13.34 4.23 -0.89
N ARG A 140 14.02 5.38 -1.01
CA ARG A 140 13.65 6.40 -2.02
C ARG A 140 13.82 5.87 -3.45
N LEU A 141 14.92 5.19 -3.74
CA LEU A 141 15.16 4.59 -5.06
C LEU A 141 14.08 3.56 -5.44
N TYR A 142 13.70 2.67 -4.50
CA TYR A 142 12.67 1.67 -4.77
C TYR A 142 11.26 2.25 -4.77
N TYR A 143 10.99 3.31 -4.00
CA TYR A 143 9.76 4.09 -4.12
C TYR A 143 9.61 4.68 -5.52
N ASP A 144 10.68 5.29 -6.06
CA ASP A 144 10.67 5.86 -7.41
C ASP A 144 10.48 4.77 -8.48
N LYS A 145 11.11 3.59 -8.34
CA LYS A 145 10.83 2.44 -9.21
C LYS A 145 9.36 2.03 -9.18
N LEU A 146 8.74 1.94 -8.00
CA LEU A 146 7.31 1.62 -7.88
C LEU A 146 6.43 2.67 -8.58
N ARG A 147 6.81 3.95 -8.49
CA ARG A 147 6.12 5.03 -9.19
C ARG A 147 6.24 4.90 -10.71
N VAL A 148 7.39 4.49 -11.24
CA VAL A 148 7.57 4.24 -12.68
C VAL A 148 6.68 3.08 -13.13
N ILE A 149 6.67 1.95 -12.42
CA ILE A 149 5.82 0.79 -12.76
C ILE A 149 4.33 1.19 -12.74
N ALA A 150 3.90 1.92 -11.71
CA ALA A 150 2.53 2.46 -11.62
C ALA A 150 2.23 3.43 -12.77
N GLY A 151 3.20 4.28 -13.12
CA GLY A 151 3.18 5.14 -14.29
C GLY A 151 2.85 4.35 -15.55
N GLU A 152 3.63 3.32 -15.86
CA GLU A 152 3.44 2.51 -17.06
C GLU A 152 2.12 1.74 -17.07
N TYR A 153 1.65 1.25 -15.92
CA TYR A 153 0.40 0.50 -15.81
C TYR A 153 -0.84 1.38 -15.93
N PHE A 154 -0.91 2.48 -15.15
CA PHE A 154 -2.08 3.36 -15.14
C PHE A 154 -2.06 4.39 -16.27
N TYR A 155 -0.88 4.78 -16.73
CA TYR A 155 -0.67 5.69 -17.85
C TYR A 155 -0.15 4.98 -19.08
N GLN A 156 -0.47 3.68 -19.27
CA GLN A 156 -0.42 3.07 -20.60
C GLN A 156 -1.00 4.09 -21.55
N LYS A 157 -0.18 4.56 -22.51
CA LYS A 157 -0.49 5.65 -23.43
C LYS A 157 -1.91 5.44 -23.96
N LYS A 158 -2.91 6.03 -23.30
CA LYS A 158 -4.15 6.36 -23.96
C LYS A 158 -3.68 7.40 -24.96
N SER A 159 -3.38 6.96 -26.18
CA SER A 159 -3.24 7.83 -27.32
C SER A 159 -4.60 8.49 -27.43
N TYR A 160 -4.73 9.63 -26.77
CA TYR A 160 -5.91 10.45 -26.87
C TYR A 160 -5.87 11.02 -28.29
N SER A 161 -6.55 10.33 -29.20
CA SER A 161 -6.67 10.71 -30.61
C SER A 161 -7.85 11.65 -30.85
N GLY A 162 -8.67 11.89 -29.81
CA GLY A 162 -9.75 12.86 -29.84
C GLY A 162 -9.23 14.29 -29.72
N SER A 163 -10.10 15.26 -30.00
CA SER A 163 -9.83 16.69 -29.83
C SER A 163 -10.63 17.32 -28.68
N ARG A 164 -11.40 16.50 -27.93
CA ARG A 164 -12.31 16.89 -26.83
C ARG A 164 -12.43 15.88 -25.68
N ILE A 165 -12.11 16.30 -24.46
CA ILE A 165 -12.16 15.45 -23.26
C ILE A 165 -13.47 15.72 -22.51
N ALA A 166 -14.20 14.67 -22.14
CA ALA A 166 -15.32 14.79 -21.22
C ALA A 166 -14.83 14.66 -19.77
N LEU A 167 -14.92 15.74 -18.98
CA LEU A 167 -14.61 15.73 -17.56
C LEU A 167 -15.89 15.53 -16.75
N CYS A 168 -16.13 14.31 -16.28
CA CYS A 168 -17.30 13.97 -15.47
C CYS A 168 -17.01 14.12 -13.97
N LEU A 169 -17.54 15.17 -13.36
CA LEU A 169 -17.39 15.46 -11.93
C LEU A 169 -18.57 14.86 -11.16
N ASN A 170 -18.29 13.97 -10.21
CA ASN A 170 -19.27 13.37 -9.31
C ASN A 170 -18.78 13.54 -7.86
N GLY A 171 -19.71 13.81 -6.95
CA GLY A 171 -19.45 13.89 -5.52
C GLY A 171 -20.37 14.88 -4.82
N GLN A 172 -20.24 14.94 -3.50
CA GLN A 172 -21.00 15.86 -2.68
C GLN A 172 -20.32 17.24 -2.68
N LEU A 173 -21.09 18.29 -2.95
CA LEU A 173 -20.59 19.67 -2.91
C LEU A 173 -20.38 20.09 -1.46
N ARG A 174 -19.23 20.71 -1.16
CA ARG A 174 -18.86 21.21 0.18
C ARG A 174 -18.60 22.72 0.14
N PRO A 175 -18.58 23.44 1.26
CA PRO A 175 -18.19 24.85 1.28
C PRO A 175 -16.91 25.11 0.47
N GLY A 176 -16.96 26.07 -0.46
CA GLY A 176 -15.85 26.34 -1.40
C GLY A 176 -15.84 25.45 -2.65
N TRP A 177 -16.91 24.70 -2.91
CA TRP A 177 -17.01 23.80 -4.07
C TRP A 177 -16.82 24.50 -5.42
N ARG A 178 -17.19 25.78 -5.55
CA ARG A 178 -17.04 26.53 -6.80
C ARG A 178 -15.58 26.69 -7.20
N ASP A 179 -14.76 27.16 -6.26
CA ASP A 179 -13.32 27.34 -6.47
C ASP A 179 -12.64 25.98 -6.65
N SER A 180 -13.12 24.95 -5.95
CA SER A 180 -12.62 23.57 -6.09
C SER A 180 -12.91 22.99 -7.48
N ILE A 181 -14.13 23.17 -8.00
CA ILE A 181 -14.49 22.74 -9.35
C ILE A 181 -13.67 23.51 -10.39
N LYS A 182 -13.52 24.83 -10.21
CA LYS A 182 -12.71 25.65 -11.12
C LYS A 182 -11.25 25.20 -11.13
N ALA A 183 -10.62 25.05 -9.96
CA ALA A 183 -9.23 24.58 -9.86
C ALA A 183 -9.05 23.19 -10.50
N LEU A 184 -10.04 22.31 -10.34
CA LEU A 184 -10.03 21.00 -10.98
C LEU A 184 -10.10 21.12 -12.50
N ILE A 185 -11.01 21.93 -13.06
CA ILE A 185 -11.11 22.19 -14.50
C ILE A 185 -9.79 22.78 -15.02
N ASP A 186 -9.26 23.80 -14.36
CA ASP A 186 -8.00 24.47 -14.72
C ASP A 186 -6.82 23.49 -14.75
N SER A 187 -6.80 22.50 -13.84
CA SER A 187 -5.75 21.47 -13.81
C SER A 187 -5.71 20.59 -15.07
N PHE A 188 -6.83 20.49 -15.80
CA PHE A 188 -6.92 19.75 -17.05
C PHE A 188 -6.71 20.62 -18.30
N SER A 189 -6.64 21.95 -18.18
CA SER A 189 -6.53 22.90 -19.32
C SER A 189 -5.44 22.55 -20.35
N HIS A 190 -4.34 21.96 -19.90
CA HIS A 190 -3.24 21.49 -20.75
C HIS A 190 -3.61 20.36 -21.72
N LEU A 191 -4.75 19.70 -21.52
CA LEU A 191 -5.22 18.59 -22.34
C LEU A 191 -6.11 19.02 -23.52
N GLY A 192 -6.32 20.32 -23.72
CA GLY A 192 -7.07 20.88 -24.85
C GLY A 192 -8.54 21.18 -24.50
N ASN A 193 -9.44 20.99 -25.46
CA ASN A 193 -10.86 21.30 -25.27
C ASN A 193 -11.50 20.30 -24.31
N ILE A 194 -12.13 20.80 -23.24
CA ILE A 194 -12.77 19.97 -22.23
C ILE A 194 -14.24 20.34 -22.14
N ASP A 195 -15.10 19.33 -22.29
CA ASP A 195 -16.52 19.40 -22.00
C ASP A 195 -16.73 18.93 -20.54
N VAL A 196 -17.21 19.80 -19.67
CA VAL A 196 -17.36 19.50 -18.24
C VAL A 196 -18.80 19.09 -17.92
N PHE A 197 -18.97 17.89 -17.36
CA PHE A 197 -20.26 17.36 -16.92
C PHE A 197 -20.26 17.25 -15.40
N ILE A 198 -21.07 18.08 -14.73
CA ILE A 198 -21.16 18.06 -13.27
C ILE A 198 -22.42 17.28 -12.88
N TYR A 199 -22.22 16.03 -12.45
CA TYR A 199 -23.24 15.27 -11.74
C TYR A 199 -23.27 15.78 -10.28
N SER A 200 -23.90 16.93 -10.08
CA SER A 200 -24.04 17.52 -8.75
C SER A 200 -25.41 17.30 -8.16
N TRP A 201 -25.40 17.16 -6.84
CA TRP A 201 -26.57 17.25 -5.99
C TRP A 201 -27.07 18.70 -6.03
N ASN A 202 -28.39 18.90 -5.93
CA ASN A 202 -28.98 20.23 -5.72
C ASN A 202 -28.71 20.78 -4.29
N MET A 203 -27.70 20.24 -3.60
CA MET A 203 -27.39 20.47 -2.20
C MET A 203 -25.88 20.58 -1.97
N GLU A 204 -25.49 21.56 -1.17
CA GLU A 204 -24.19 21.72 -0.55
C GLU A 204 -24.22 21.08 0.84
N ASN A 205 -23.34 20.12 1.11
CA ASN A 205 -23.17 19.53 2.43
C ASN A 205 -22.28 20.43 3.29
N LEU A 206 -22.92 21.08 4.27
CA LEU A 206 -22.24 21.93 5.25
C LEU A 206 -21.61 21.09 6.36
N TRP A 207 -22.24 19.96 6.69
CA TRP A 207 -21.77 19.05 7.72
C TRP A 207 -22.05 17.59 7.32
N PRO A 208 -21.01 16.74 7.19
CA PRO A 208 -21.15 15.39 6.67
C PRO A 208 -21.52 14.37 7.77
N GLY A 209 -22.00 14.84 8.91
CA GLY A 209 -22.21 14.01 10.09
C GLY A 209 -20.88 13.60 10.76
N SER A 210 -20.97 12.60 11.63
CA SER A 210 -19.82 11.99 12.31
C SER A 210 -18.92 11.16 11.37
N GLY A 211 -19.32 10.97 10.10
CA GLY A 211 -18.73 10.01 9.18
C GLY A 211 -19.05 8.56 9.56
N GLY A 212 -18.43 7.59 8.85
CA GLY A 212 -18.62 6.16 9.11
C GLY A 212 -18.05 5.67 10.45
N ASN A 213 -18.14 4.36 10.71
CA ASN A 213 -17.79 3.70 11.98
C ASN A 213 -16.28 3.69 12.36
N GLY A 214 -15.47 4.55 11.74
CA GLY A 214 -14.01 4.57 11.89
C GLY A 214 -13.49 5.34 13.12
N ILE A 215 -12.32 5.97 12.94
CA ILE A 215 -11.40 6.50 13.98
C ILE A 215 -11.93 7.73 14.77
N GLY A 216 -13.23 7.96 14.82
CA GLY A 216 -13.85 9.06 15.58
C GLY A 216 -13.98 10.36 14.79
N TRP A 217 -15.11 11.04 14.94
CA TRP A 217 -15.47 12.26 14.21
C TRP A 217 -14.44 13.38 14.38
N ILE A 218 -13.92 13.59 15.59
CA ILE A 218 -12.97 14.67 15.89
C ILE A 218 -11.66 14.54 15.10
N ARG A 219 -11.20 13.30 14.86
CA ARG A 219 -9.95 13.06 14.14
C ARG A 219 -9.98 13.52 12.70
N ARG A 220 -11.18 13.59 12.09
CA ARG A 220 -11.35 14.06 10.71
C ARG A 220 -11.26 15.58 10.56
N PHE A 221 -11.55 16.33 11.62
CA PHE A 221 -11.69 17.79 11.54
C PHE A 221 -10.61 18.57 12.29
N PHE A 222 -9.99 17.97 13.31
CA PHE A 222 -9.11 18.70 14.25
C PHE A 222 -7.64 18.25 14.22
N HIS A 223 -7.16 17.73 13.09
CA HIS A 223 -5.72 17.49 12.90
C HIS A 223 -4.99 18.82 12.68
N PRO A 224 -3.86 19.13 13.38
CA PRO A 224 -3.04 18.28 14.26
C PRO A 224 -3.30 18.42 15.77
N MET A 225 -4.37 19.11 16.18
CA MET A 225 -4.64 19.45 17.57
C MET A 225 -5.14 18.27 18.43
N LEU A 226 -5.20 17.06 17.87
CA LEU A 226 -5.70 15.86 18.55
C LEU A 226 -4.99 15.58 19.87
N HIS A 227 -3.69 15.85 19.98
CA HIS A 227 -2.91 15.67 21.21
C HIS A 227 -3.37 16.56 22.38
N ARG A 228 -4.16 17.60 22.12
CA ARG A 228 -4.73 18.50 23.14
C ARG A 228 -6.20 18.20 23.45
N CYS A 229 -6.83 17.28 22.71
CA CYS A 229 -8.22 16.93 22.94
C CYS A 229 -8.32 15.98 24.15
N PRO A 230 -9.38 16.10 24.98
CA PRO A 230 -9.69 15.09 25.98
C PRO A 230 -9.82 13.70 25.35
N PRO A 231 -9.25 12.63 25.95
CA PRO A 231 -9.30 11.27 25.41
C PRO A 231 -10.71 10.79 25.05
N GLU A 232 -11.71 11.27 25.80
CA GLU A 232 -13.12 10.96 25.60
C GLU A 232 -13.66 11.44 24.25
N LEU A 233 -13.03 12.45 23.67
CA LEU A 233 -13.42 13.01 22.39
C LEU A 233 -12.65 12.41 21.21
N ILE A 234 -11.59 11.63 21.47
CA ILE A 234 -10.71 11.05 20.44
C ILE A 234 -10.95 9.53 20.24
N MET A 235 -12.01 9.00 20.85
CA MET A 235 -12.40 7.60 20.72
C MET A 235 -13.06 7.29 19.37
N SER A 236 -13.27 6.00 19.09
CA SER A 236 -14.01 5.58 17.89
C SER A 236 -15.44 6.13 17.90
N ASN A 237 -16.07 6.27 16.72
CA ASN A 237 -17.49 6.68 16.67
C ASN A 237 -18.40 5.69 17.41
N ILE A 238 -18.04 4.40 17.41
CA ILE A 238 -18.76 3.34 18.14
C ILE A 238 -18.69 3.62 19.64
N ASP A 239 -17.49 3.81 20.19
CA ASP A 239 -17.32 4.06 21.63
C ASP A 239 -17.92 5.42 22.03
N PHE A 240 -17.79 6.42 21.16
CA PHE A 240 -18.36 7.75 21.37
C PHE A 240 -19.89 7.70 21.44
N SER A 241 -20.53 6.95 20.55
CA SER A 241 -21.98 6.75 20.55
C SER A 241 -22.50 6.08 21.82
N LYS A 242 -21.71 5.17 22.42
CA LYS A 242 -22.06 4.51 23.68
C LYS A 242 -21.88 5.44 24.87
N LYS A 243 -20.81 6.23 24.90
CA LYS A 243 -20.46 7.09 26.03
C LYS A 243 -21.23 8.42 26.03
N PHE A 244 -21.52 8.97 24.85
CA PHE A 244 -22.23 10.24 24.67
C PHE A 244 -23.37 10.12 23.64
N PRO A 245 -24.40 9.30 23.90
CA PRO A 245 -25.42 8.97 22.90
C PRO A 245 -26.20 10.19 22.40
N ASN A 246 -26.53 11.13 23.28
CA ASN A 246 -27.25 12.35 22.90
C ASN A 246 -26.40 13.29 22.04
N VAL A 247 -25.11 13.42 22.38
CA VAL A 247 -24.17 14.25 21.61
C VAL A 247 -23.93 13.62 20.25
N PHE A 248 -23.67 12.31 20.21
CA PHE A 248 -23.48 11.55 18.98
C PHE A 248 -24.68 11.71 18.04
N ASN A 249 -25.91 11.55 18.56
CA ASN A 249 -27.13 11.72 17.76
C ASN A 249 -27.25 13.11 17.12
N VAL A 250 -26.76 14.17 17.78
CA VAL A 250 -26.75 15.52 17.21
C VAL A 250 -25.68 15.64 16.13
N ILE A 251 -24.44 15.24 16.42
CA ILE A 251 -23.32 15.40 15.47
C ILE A 251 -23.39 14.43 14.29
N SER A 252 -24.12 13.32 14.39
CA SER A 252 -24.27 12.36 13.30
C SER A 252 -25.26 12.81 12.22
N LYS A 253 -26.11 13.80 12.52
CA LYS A 253 -27.08 14.33 11.54
C LYS A 253 -26.35 15.17 10.50
N GLU A 254 -26.52 14.83 9.23
CA GLU A 254 -25.99 15.64 8.14
C GLU A 254 -26.72 17.00 8.05
N LEU A 255 -25.98 18.05 7.72
CA LEU A 255 -26.55 19.36 7.41
C LEU A 255 -26.26 19.69 5.97
N ASN A 256 -27.32 19.85 5.20
CA ASN A 256 -27.27 20.18 3.78
C ASN A 256 -28.00 21.50 3.55
N LYS A 257 -27.50 22.28 2.57
CA LYS A 257 -28.08 23.53 2.12
C LYS A 257 -28.43 23.40 0.65
N THR A 258 -29.70 23.63 0.29
CA THR A 258 -30.12 23.63 -1.11
C THR A 258 -29.37 24.72 -1.88
N ILE A 259 -28.87 24.36 -3.06
CA ILE A 259 -28.19 25.28 -3.97
C ILE A 259 -29.27 25.93 -4.84
N SER A 260 -29.27 27.27 -4.89
CA SER A 260 -30.21 27.98 -5.75
C SER A 260 -29.78 27.94 -7.22
N ILE A 261 -30.70 28.14 -8.15
CA ILE A 261 -30.35 28.26 -9.58
C ILE A 261 -29.37 29.43 -9.82
N LYS A 262 -29.52 30.54 -9.08
CA LYS A 262 -28.61 31.69 -9.15
C LYS A 262 -27.18 31.30 -8.78
N ASP A 263 -27.03 30.44 -7.78
CA ASP A 263 -25.74 29.94 -7.30
C ASP A 263 -24.99 29.12 -8.35
N ILE A 264 -25.72 28.44 -9.24
CA ILE A 264 -25.20 27.65 -10.38
C ILE A 264 -24.86 28.56 -11.56
N LEU A 265 -25.72 29.56 -11.86
CA LEU A 265 -25.49 30.49 -12.97
C LEU A 265 -24.22 31.34 -12.78
N ILE A 266 -23.84 31.66 -11.54
CA ILE A 266 -22.57 32.34 -11.23
C ILE A 266 -21.35 31.52 -11.67
N LEU A 267 -21.45 30.20 -11.66
CA LEU A 267 -20.39 29.30 -12.11
C LEU A 267 -20.25 29.31 -13.63
N ASN A 268 -21.38 29.39 -14.34
CA ASN A 268 -21.42 29.42 -15.80
C ASN A 268 -20.80 30.70 -16.40
N ASN A 269 -20.66 31.77 -15.60
CA ASN A 269 -19.98 33.01 -15.99
C ASN A 269 -18.48 33.02 -15.65
N LYS A 270 -17.97 31.98 -14.97
CA LYS A 270 -16.59 31.89 -14.46
C LYS A 270 -15.81 30.68 -14.96
N ILE A 271 -16.50 29.75 -15.63
CA ILE A 271 -16.00 28.67 -16.49
C ILE A 271 -16.17 29.18 -17.92
#